data_AF-A0A8T5TWE8-F1
#
_entry.id   AF-A0A8T5TWE8-F1
#
_cell.length_a   1.000
_cell.length_b   1.000
_cell.length_c   1.000
_cell.angle_alpha   90.00
_cell.angle_beta   90.00
_cell.angle_gamma   90.00
#
_symmetry.space_group_name_H-M   'P 1'
#
loop_
_entity.id
_entity.type
_entity.pdbx_description
1 polymer ?
#
loop_
_entity_poly.entity_id
_entity_poly.type
_entity_poly.pdbx_seq_one_letter_code
_entity_poly.pdbx_strand_id
1 'polypeptide(L)'
;MAIQQLHFFHQKDLDNANNNQNSYVKAYYLHYLLDYFRETRVNIEDIDLVFEKFLQNKVIVEITDSRGNKKNFQENIKEIFKLLKDNKKELYEDLRL
;
A
#
# COMPACT_ATOMS: atom_id res chain seq x y z
N MET A 1 -15.90 -5.46 8.59
CA MET A 1 -14.92 -6.37 7.96
C MET A 1 -13.59 -5.71 7.56
N ALA A 2 -13.45 -4.38 7.48
CA ALA A 2 -12.14 -3.71 7.21
C ALA A 2 -11.11 -3.76 8.37
N ILE A 3 -11.54 -4.13 9.58
CA ILE A 3 -10.72 -4.07 10.80
C ILE A 3 -9.71 -5.23 10.88
N GLN A 4 -10.02 -6.39 10.27
CA GLN A 4 -9.14 -7.57 10.33
C GLN A 4 -7.89 -7.42 9.45
N GLN A 5 -8.04 -6.84 8.25
CA GLN A 5 -6.91 -6.47 7.36
C GLN A 5 -5.99 -5.46 8.01
N LEU A 6 -6.59 -4.39 8.54
CA LEU A 6 -5.89 -3.32 9.24
C LEU A 6 -5.02 -3.90 10.35
N HIS A 7 -5.59 -4.76 11.18
CA HIS A 7 -4.88 -5.36 12.29
C HIS A 7 -3.76 -6.29 11.80
N PHE A 8 -4.01 -7.15 10.81
CA PHE A 8 -3.02 -8.07 10.28
C PHE A 8 -1.80 -7.37 9.67
N PHE A 9 -2.01 -6.39 8.80
CA PHE A 9 -0.92 -5.69 8.14
C PHE A 9 -0.19 -4.73 9.07
N HIS A 10 -0.89 -4.09 10.01
CA HIS A 10 -0.26 -3.29 11.06
C HIS A 10 0.60 -4.17 11.98
N GLN A 11 0.13 -5.36 12.35
CA GLN A 11 0.89 -6.32 13.16
C GLN A 11 2.13 -6.81 12.40
N LYS A 12 2.03 -7.08 11.09
CA LYS A 12 3.16 -7.49 10.25
C LYS A 12 4.20 -6.38 10.04
N ASP A 13 3.79 -5.12 9.95
CA ASP A 13 4.70 -3.97 9.88
C ASP A 13 5.43 -3.75 11.22
N LEU A 14 4.73 -3.95 12.35
CA LEU A 14 5.32 -3.93 13.69
C LEU A 14 6.30 -5.10 13.92
N ASP A 15 6.00 -6.31 13.46
CA ASP A 15 6.87 -7.48 13.61
C ASP A 15 8.17 -7.37 12.78
N ASN A 16 8.18 -6.51 11.75
CA ASN A 16 9.33 -6.24 10.88
C ASN A 16 10.29 -5.15 11.45
N ALA A 17 10.33 -5.02 12.79
CA ALA A 17 10.90 -3.94 13.62
C ALA A 17 12.39 -3.55 13.43
N ASN A 18 13.01 -3.78 12.27
CA ASN A 18 14.30 -3.21 11.91
C ASN A 18 14.21 -1.94 11.04
N ASN A 19 13.02 -1.47 10.64
CA ASN A 19 12.91 -0.31 9.74
C ASN A 19 11.70 0.61 10.03
N ASN A 20 11.62 1.11 11.27
CA ASN A 20 10.49 1.83 11.84
C ASN A 20 10.31 3.29 11.38
N GLN A 21 11.06 3.75 10.36
CA GLN A 21 10.77 5.04 9.73
C GLN A 21 9.58 4.87 8.78
N ASN A 22 8.53 5.67 9.00
CA ASN A 22 7.37 5.82 8.13
C ASN A 22 6.29 4.71 8.17
N SER A 23 6.17 3.94 9.26
CA SER A 23 5.08 2.94 9.44
C SER A 23 3.68 3.52 9.19
N TYR A 24 3.40 4.72 9.70
CA TYR A 24 2.14 5.43 9.44
C TYR A 24 1.91 5.74 7.95
N VAL A 25 2.97 6.09 7.23
CA VAL A 25 2.92 6.35 5.79
C VAL A 25 2.67 5.05 5.03
N LYS A 26 3.29 3.95 5.48
CA LYS A 26 3.05 2.64 4.90
C LYS A 26 1.62 2.16 5.11
N ALA A 27 1.09 2.31 6.33
CA ALA A 27 -0.31 2.01 6.62
C ALA A 27 -1.26 2.84 5.73
N TYR A 28 -1.00 4.15 5.59
CA TYR A 28 -1.80 5.03 4.73
C TYR A 28 -1.84 4.55 3.27
N TYR A 29 -0.68 4.30 2.65
CA TYR A 29 -0.65 3.86 1.25
C TYR A 29 -1.22 2.46 1.07
N LEU A 30 -1.06 1.58 2.06
CA LEU A 30 -1.70 0.27 2.07
C LEU A 30 -3.22 0.40 2.04
N HIS A 31 -3.82 1.20 2.94
CA HIS A 31 -5.26 1.45 2.91
C HIS A 31 -5.72 1.98 1.58
N TYR A 32 -4.99 2.98 1.09
CA TYR A 32 -5.38 3.67 -0.12
C TYR A 32 -5.32 2.77 -1.35
N LEU A 33 -4.36 1.84 -1.38
CA LEU A 33 -4.25 0.83 -2.42
C LEU A 33 -5.34 -0.25 -2.30
N LEU A 34 -5.67 -0.69 -1.09
CA LEU A 34 -6.79 -1.62 -0.86
C LEU A 34 -8.13 -1.01 -1.27
N ASP A 35 -8.38 0.25 -0.93
CA ASP A 35 -9.55 0.98 -1.37
C ASP A 35 -9.59 1.10 -2.90
N TYR A 36 -8.44 1.36 -3.53
CA TYR A 36 -8.33 1.38 -4.99
C TYR A 36 -8.68 0.03 -5.64
N PHE A 37 -8.23 -1.09 -5.07
CA PHE A 37 -8.62 -2.42 -5.53
C PHE A 37 -10.14 -2.63 -5.46
N ARG A 38 -10.79 -2.17 -4.38
CA ARG A 38 -12.25 -2.28 -4.21
C ARG A 38 -13.04 -1.37 -5.16
N GLU A 39 -12.58 -0.13 -5.34
CA GLU A 39 -13.22 0.85 -6.22
C GLU A 39 -13.18 0.41 -7.68
N THR A 40 -12.04 -0.10 -8.12
CA THR A 40 -11.79 -0.28 -9.55
C THR A 40 -12.27 -1.62 -10.10
N ARG A 41 -12.65 -2.58 -9.23
CA ARG A 41 -12.99 -3.97 -9.60
C ARG A 41 -11.98 -4.59 -10.57
N VAL A 42 -10.73 -4.12 -10.54
CA VAL A 42 -9.71 -4.54 -11.50
C VAL A 42 -9.39 -5.99 -11.21
N ASN A 43 -9.20 -6.77 -12.26
CA ASN A 43 -8.77 -8.15 -12.12
C ASN A 43 -7.40 -8.17 -11.43
N ILE A 44 -7.37 -8.55 -10.15
CA ILE A 44 -6.18 -8.56 -9.30
C ILE A 44 -5.12 -9.54 -9.86
N GLU A 45 -5.51 -10.45 -10.77
CA GLU A 45 -4.62 -11.32 -11.56
C GLU A 45 -3.46 -10.54 -12.18
N ASP A 46 -3.68 -9.28 -12.53
CA ASP A 46 -2.66 -8.37 -13.05
C ASP A 46 -2.31 -7.27 -12.03
N ILE A 47 -1.89 -7.69 -10.82
CA ILE A 47 -1.54 -6.79 -9.72
C ILE A 47 -0.53 -5.71 -10.12
N ASP A 48 0.38 -6.04 -11.05
CA ASP A 48 1.42 -5.14 -11.55
C ASP A 48 0.78 -3.99 -12.35
N LEU A 49 -0.19 -4.30 -13.21
CA LEU A 49 -0.97 -3.30 -13.94
C LEU A 49 -1.81 -2.42 -13.00
N VAL A 50 -2.42 -3.00 -11.96
CA VAL A 50 -3.20 -2.23 -10.99
C VAL A 50 -2.32 -1.22 -10.27
N PHE A 51 -1.12 -1.64 -9.89
CA PHE A 51 -0.16 -0.80 -9.20
C PHE A 51 0.38 0.33 -10.07
N GLU A 52 0.69 0.06 -11.34
CA GLU A 52 1.07 1.12 -12.27
C GLU A 52 -0.04 2.16 -12.40
N LYS A 53 -1.29 1.72 -12.53
CA LYS A 53 -2.44 2.64 -12.57
C LYS A 53 -2.64 3.39 -11.25
N PHE A 54 -2.41 2.76 -10.11
CA PHE A 54 -2.50 3.40 -8.79
C PHE A 54 -1.44 4.50 -8.66
N LEU A 55 -0.19 4.20 -9.01
CA LEU A 55 0.91 5.16 -9.01
C LEU A 55 0.63 6.37 -9.92
N GLN A 56 0.09 6.13 -11.11
CA GLN A 56 -0.20 7.20 -12.07
C GLN A 56 -1.38 8.09 -11.66
N ASN A 57 -2.43 7.52 -11.07
CA ASN A 57 -3.70 8.23 -10.93
C ASN A 57 -3.99 8.76 -9.52
N LYS A 58 -3.44 8.14 -8.47
CA LYS A 58 -3.90 8.38 -7.10
C LYS A 58 -2.75 8.74 -6.14
N VAL A 59 -1.51 8.36 -6.43
CA VAL A 59 -0.43 8.45 -5.45
C VAL A 59 0.42 9.71 -5.59
N ILE A 60 0.50 10.48 -4.50
CA ILE A 60 1.53 11.52 -4.34
C ILE A 60 2.82 10.85 -3.90
N VAL A 61 3.84 10.81 -4.76
CA VAL A 61 5.14 10.18 -4.50
C VAL A 61 6.18 11.13 -3.89
N GLU A 62 6.00 12.44 -4.10
CA GLU A 62 6.87 13.49 -3.59
C GLU A 62 6.04 14.66 -3.07
N ILE A 63 6.38 15.16 -1.88
CA ILE A 63 5.84 16.41 -1.33
C ILE A 63 7.02 17.34 -1.07
N THR A 64 6.91 18.57 -1.55
CA THR A 64 7.85 19.65 -1.22
C THR A 64 7.24 20.51 -0.13
N ASP A 65 7.97 20.71 0.97
CA ASP A 65 7.51 21.62 2.04
C ASP A 65 7.74 23.09 1.68
N SER A 66 7.22 24.00 2.51
CA SER A 66 7.36 25.46 2.31
C SER A 66 8.81 25.97 2.41
N ARG A 67 9.75 25.13 2.82
CA ARG A 67 11.19 25.42 2.92
C ARG A 67 11.98 24.81 1.74
N GLY A 68 11.30 24.15 0.79
CA GLY A 68 11.91 23.50 -0.35
C GLY A 68 12.47 22.10 -0.04
N ASN A 69 12.23 21.54 1.14
CA ASN A 69 12.65 20.16 1.43
C ASN A 69 11.71 19.18 0.75
N LYS A 70 12.30 18.23 0.03
CA LYS A 70 11.58 17.16 -0.64
C LYS A 70 11.47 15.95 0.25
N LYS A 71 10.25 15.45 0.44
CA LYS A 71 9.99 14.13 1.02
C LYS A 71 9.51 13.21 -0.09
N ASN A 72 10.27 12.15 -0.34
CA ASN A 72 9.96 11.13 -1.32
C ASN A 72 9.48 9.86 -0.60
N PHE A 73 8.34 9.34 -1.02
CA PHE A 73 7.70 8.16 -0.43
C PHE A 73 7.74 6.93 -1.35
N GLN A 74 8.43 7.03 -2.49
CA GLN A 74 8.48 5.99 -3.51
C GLN A 74 9.01 4.66 -2.97
N GLU A 75 10.00 4.69 -2.07
CA GLU A 75 10.51 3.47 -1.44
C GLU A 75 9.46 2.82 -0.55
N ASN A 76 8.75 3.59 0.28
CA ASN A 76 7.67 3.08 1.11
C ASN A 76 6.55 2.45 0.26
N ILE A 77 6.17 3.10 -0.84
CA ILE A 77 5.14 2.58 -1.74
C ILE A 77 5.59 1.28 -2.42
N LYS A 78 6.86 1.20 -2.84
CA LYS A 78 7.44 -0.03 -3.41
C LYS A 78 7.47 -1.18 -2.40
N GLU A 79 7.80 -0.92 -1.15
CA GLU A 79 7.81 -1.94 -0.09
C GLU A 79 6.41 -2.52 0.16
N ILE A 80 5.38 -1.68 0.23
CA ILE A 80 3.98 -2.13 0.38
C ILE A 80 3.56 -2.94 -0.82
N PHE A 81 3.91 -2.49 -2.02
CA PHE A 81 3.56 -3.23 -3.23
C PHE A 81 4.21 -4.61 -3.26
N LYS A 82 5.49 -4.70 -2.89
CA LYS A 82 6.18 -5.96 -2.75
C LYS A 82 5.47 -6.85 -1.72
N LEU A 83 5.09 -6.31 -0.56
CA LEU A 83 4.34 -7.05 0.46
C LEU A 83 3.04 -7.64 -0.08
N LEU A 84 2.25 -6.85 -0.82
CA LEU A 84 1.00 -7.32 -1.43
C LEU A 84 1.23 -8.34 -2.53
N LYS A 85 2.29 -8.18 -3.32
CA LYS A 85 2.69 -9.11 -4.38
C LYS A 85 3.13 -10.47 -3.82
N ASP A 86 3.88 -10.44 -2.71
CA ASP A 86 4.37 -11.63 -2.03
C ASP A 86 3.23 -12.37 -1.29
N ASN A 87 2.17 -11.67 -0.90
CA ASN A 87 0.99 -12.20 -0.18
C ASN A 87 -0.29 -12.09 -1.04
N LYS A 88 -0.14 -12.34 -2.34
CA LYS A 88 -1.22 -12.25 -3.33
C LYS A 88 -2.45 -13.05 -2.93
N LYS A 89 -2.25 -14.30 -2.47
CA LYS A 89 -3.33 -15.23 -2.18
C LYS A 89 -4.28 -14.69 -1.10
N GLU A 90 -3.70 -14.19 -0.02
CA GLU A 90 -4.39 -13.57 1.10
C GLU A 90 -5.15 -12.32 0.66
N LEU A 91 -4.55 -11.50 -0.22
CA LEU A 91 -5.22 -10.35 -0.83
C LEU A 91 -6.46 -10.77 -1.65
N TYR A 92 -6.37 -11.85 -2.44
CA TYR A 92 -7.51 -12.34 -3.25
C TYR A 92 -8.65 -12.89 -2.41
N GLU A 93 -8.34 -13.66 -1.37
CA GLU A 93 -9.36 -14.26 -0.50
C GLU A 93 -10.21 -13.17 0.18
N ASP A 94 -9.58 -12.06 0.53
CA ASP A 94 -10.24 -10.97 1.25
C ASP A 94 -10.98 -9.97 0.35
N LEU A 95 -10.54 -9.80 -0.91
CA LEU A 95 -11.24 -8.98 -1.91
C LEU A 95 -12.47 -9.70 -2.52
N ARG A 96 -12.61 -11.02 -2.32
CA ARG A 96 -13.76 -11.81 -2.78
C ARG A 96 -14.97 -11.77 -1.84
N LEU A 97 -14.81 -11.25 -0.62
CA LEU A 97 -15.87 -11.08 0.40
C LEU A 97 -16.61 -9.74 0.26
#